data_AF-A0A9E5IFN9-F1
#
_entry.id   AF-A0A9E5IFN9-F1
#
_cell.length_a   1.000
_cell.length_b   1.000
_cell.length_c   1.000
_cell.angle_alpha   90.00
_cell.angle_beta   90.00
_cell.angle_gamma   90.00
#
_symmetry.space_group_name_H-M   'P 1'
#
loop_
_entity.id
_entity.type
_entity.pdbx_description
1 polymer ?
#
loop_
_entity_poly.entity_id
_entity_poly.type
_entity_poly.pdbx_seq_one_letter_code
_entity_poly.pdbx_strand_id
1 'polypeptide(L)'
;MADFVYPPVISLVKGFWKYLDLQFTIQGEANIPREGAAILAINHVSYLDFAIAGTAALPSQRLVRFMAKKEIFDHPVAGPLMRG
;
A
#
# COMPACT_ATOMS: atom_id res chain seq x y z
N MET A 1 -1.02 13.63 11.80
CA MET A 1 -0.01 14.21 10.88
C MET A 1 -0.51 13.97 9.47
N ALA A 2 -0.47 14.97 8.60
CA ALA A 2 -0.80 14.77 7.19
C ALA A 2 0.33 13.98 6.52
N ASP A 3 -0.02 12.90 5.81
CA ASP A 3 0.91 12.11 5.02
C ASP A 3 1.03 12.75 3.63
N PHE A 4 2.21 13.28 3.32
CA PHE A 4 2.47 13.99 2.06
C PHE A 4 3.06 13.09 0.98
N VAL A 5 3.42 11.85 1.31
CA VAL A 5 4.16 10.95 0.43
C VAL A 5 3.22 9.92 -0.19
N TYR A 6 2.30 9.35 0.59
CA TYR A 6 1.39 8.32 0.10
C TYR A 6 0.40 8.83 -0.95
N PRO A 7 -0.22 10.03 -0.85
CA PRO A 7 -1.16 10.50 -1.87
C PRO A 7 -0.59 10.55 -3.30
N PRO A 8 0.61 11.13 -3.57
CA PRO A 8 1.19 11.07 -4.90
C PRO A 8 1.61 9.65 -5.31
N VAL A 9 2.13 8.85 -4.38
CA VAL A 9 2.50 7.44 -4.67
C VAL A 9 1.27 6.61 -5.06
N ILE A 10 0.16 6.73 -4.35
CA ILE A 10 -1.11 6.06 -4.66
C ILE A 10 -1.61 6.48 -6.04
N SER A 11 -1.50 7.76 -6.38
CA SER A 11 -1.92 8.27 -7.69
C SER A 11 -1.08 7.67 -8.82
N LEU A 12 0.24 7.59 -8.64
CA LEU A 12 1.16 6.94 -9.58
C LEU A 12 0.84 5.44 -9.72
N VAL A 13 0.61 4.75 -8.60
CA VAL A 13 0.25 3.32 -8.58
C VAL A 13 -1.07 3.07 -9.32
N LYS A 14 -2.11 3.89 -9.09
CA LYS A 14 -3.37 3.80 -9.85
C LYS A 14 -3.18 4.05 -11.34
N GLY A 15 -2.33 5.01 -11.69
CA GLY A 15 -1.96 5.27 -13.09
C GLY A 15 -1.25 4.07 -13.73
N PHE A 16 -0.34 3.43 -12.99
CA PHE A 16 0.37 2.23 -13.42
C PHE A 16 -0.57 1.04 -13.63
N TRP A 17 -1.51 0.81 -12.70
CA TRP A 17 -2.57 -0.19 -12.87
C TRP A 17 -3.41 0.03 -14.12
N LYS A 18 -3.81 1.29 -14.35
CA LYS A 18 -4.58 1.66 -15.54
C LYS A 18 -3.77 1.47 -16.83
N TYR A 19 -2.48 1.81 -16.83
CA TYR A 19 -1.59 1.60 -17.98
C TYR A 19 -1.45 0.11 -18.33
N LEU A 20 -1.39 -0.75 -17.32
CA LEU A 20 -1.33 -2.20 -17.49
C LEU A 20 -2.70 -2.86 -17.75
N ASP A 21 -3.78 -2.09 -17.79
CA ASP A 21 -5.17 -2.56 -17.90
C ASP A 21 -5.55 -3.63 -16.84
N LEU A 22 -5.02 -3.47 -15.62
CA LEU A 22 -5.32 -4.38 -14.52
C LEU A 22 -6.69 -4.07 -13.91
N GLN A 23 -7.55 -5.08 -13.89
CA GLN A 23 -8.88 -5.04 -13.28
C GLN A 23 -8.85 -5.79 -11.93
N PHE A 24 -9.16 -5.09 -10.85
CA PHE A 24 -9.16 -5.68 -9.50
C PHE A 24 -10.59 -6.00 -9.05
N THR A 25 -10.79 -7.22 -8.56
CA THR A 25 -11.99 -7.58 -7.79
C THR A 25 -11.60 -7.62 -6.32
N ILE A 26 -12.16 -6.71 -5.52
CA ILE A 26 -11.91 -6.62 -4.07
C ILE A 26 -13.17 -7.12 -3.36
N GLN A 27 -13.00 -8.04 -2.41
CA GLN A 27 -14.10 -8.57 -1.61
C GLN A 27 -13.74 -8.50 -0.13
N GLY A 28 -14.74 -8.30 0.73
CA GLY A 28 -14.53 -8.26 2.18
C GLY A 28 -13.85 -7.00 2.70
N GLU A 29 -13.87 -5.90 1.96
CA GLU A 29 -13.30 -4.60 2.38
C GLU A 29 -13.85 -4.10 3.73
N ALA A 30 -15.09 -4.47 4.06
CA ALA A 30 -15.73 -4.15 5.33
C ALA A 30 -15.05 -4.81 6.54
N ASN A 31 -14.24 -5.85 6.32
CA ASN A 31 -13.51 -6.53 7.39
C ASN A 31 -12.25 -5.77 7.83
N ILE A 32 -11.80 -4.77 7.06
CA ILE A 32 -10.67 -3.93 7.43
C ILE A 32 -11.14 -2.95 8.51
N PRO A 33 -10.61 -3.02 9.74
CA PRO A 33 -11.03 -2.11 10.80
C PRO A 33 -10.75 -0.66 10.38
N ARG A 34 -11.70 0.25 10.56
CA ARG A 34 -11.50 1.68 10.23
C ARG A 34 -10.72 2.43 11.31
N GLU A 35 -10.72 1.89 12.52
CA GLU A 35 -10.06 2.45 13.70
C GLU A 35 -9.28 1.36 14.44
N GLY A 36 -8.39 1.77 15.34
CA GLY A 36 -7.58 0.86 16.14
C GLY A 36 -6.41 0.20 15.38
N ALA A 37 -5.60 -0.55 16.13
CA ALA A 37 -4.46 -1.27 15.59
C ALA A 37 -4.89 -2.56 14.89
N ALA A 38 -4.30 -2.84 13.73
CA ALA A 38 -4.51 -4.09 13.00
C ALA A 38 -3.22 -4.47 12.25
N ILE A 39 -3.01 -5.77 12.06
CA ILE A 39 -1.97 -6.31 11.20
C ILE A 39 -2.65 -6.98 10.01
N LEU A 40 -2.35 -6.52 8.80
CA LEU A 40 -2.77 -7.19 7.58
C LEU A 40 -1.73 -8.24 7.21
N ALA A 41 -2.11 -9.52 7.29
CA ALA A 41 -1.29 -10.62 6.81
C ALA A 41 -1.78 -11.02 5.41
N ILE A 42 -0.86 -10.99 4.43
CA ILE A 42 -1.12 -11.39 3.05
C ILE A 42 -0.20 -12.56 2.68
N ASN A 43 -0.61 -13.34 1.69
CA ASN A 43 0.34 -14.20 0.97
C ASN A 43 1.34 -13.34 0.18
N HIS A 44 2.53 -13.88 -0.10
CA HIS A 44 3.56 -13.19 -0.88
C HIS A 44 3.93 -14.05 -2.10
N VAL A 45 3.43 -13.66 -3.27
CA VAL A 45 3.56 -14.36 -4.55
C VAL A 45 4.35 -13.52 -5.56
N SER A 46 4.27 -12.19 -5.49
CA SER A 46 4.85 -11.30 -6.49
C SER A 46 5.53 -10.07 -5.88
N TYR A 47 6.42 -9.45 -6.66
CA TYR A 47 7.06 -8.20 -6.25
C TYR A 47 6.08 -7.06 -6.01
N LEU A 48 4.90 -7.07 -6.64
CA LEU A 48 3.94 -5.98 -6.58
C LEU A 48 2.91 -6.14 -5.44
N ASP A 49 3.03 -7.19 -4.62
CA ASP A 49 2.05 -7.51 -3.58
C ASP A 49 1.83 -6.37 -2.59
N PHE A 50 2.88 -5.60 -2.26
CA PHE A 50 2.76 -4.44 -1.38
C PHE A 50 1.84 -3.37 -1.99
N ALA A 51 1.98 -3.08 -3.29
CA ALA A 51 1.18 -2.08 -3.96
C ALA A 51 -0.27 -2.57 -4.16
N ILE A 52 -0.45 -3.86 -4.43
CA ILE A 52 -1.77 -4.50 -4.59
C ILE A 52 -2.50 -4.52 -3.24
N ALA A 53 -1.86 -4.96 -2.16
CA ALA A 53 -2.44 -4.96 -0.81
C ALA A 53 -2.77 -3.55 -0.33
N GLY A 54 -1.89 -2.58 -0.59
CA GLY A 54 -2.17 -1.17 -0.33
C GLY A 54 -3.39 -0.67 -1.10
N THR A 55 -3.52 -1.04 -2.39
CA THR A 55 -4.67 -0.70 -3.24
C THR A 55 -5.97 -1.29 -2.69
N ALA A 56 -5.96 -2.57 -2.29
CA ALA A 56 -7.12 -3.26 -1.74
C ALA A 56 -7.61 -2.65 -0.42
N ALA A 57 -6.71 -2.02 0.35
CA ALA A 57 -7.06 -1.35 1.60
C ALA A 57 -7.56 0.09 1.44
N LEU A 58 -7.36 0.74 0.27
CA LEU A 58 -7.76 2.15 0.07
C LEU A 58 -9.24 2.45 0.38
N PRO A 59 -10.23 1.57 0.08
CA PRO A 59 -11.63 1.81 0.44
C PRO A 59 -11.87 1.98 1.94
N SER A 60 -11.00 1.42 2.80
CA SER A 60 -11.07 1.59 4.25
C SER A 60 -10.63 2.98 4.73
N GLN A 61 -10.13 3.84 3.82
CA GLN A 61 -9.54 5.14 4.10
C GLN A 61 -8.32 5.07 5.04
N ARG A 62 -7.68 3.90 5.12
CA ARG A 62 -6.44 3.69 5.86
C ARG A 62 -5.28 3.43 4.92
N LEU A 63 -4.13 3.97 5.29
CA LEU A 63 -2.87 3.70 4.62
C LEU A 63 -2.22 2.47 5.26
N VAL A 64 -1.82 1.50 4.44
CA VAL A 64 -1.07 0.33 4.90
C VAL A 64 0.39 0.71 5.08
N ARG A 65 0.93 0.45 6.26
CA ARG A 65 2.37 0.56 6.54
C ARG A 65 2.98 -0.83 6.53
N PHE A 66 4.11 -0.97 5.86
CA PHE A 66 4.75 -2.26 5.64
C PHE A 66 5.95 -2.44 6.57
N MET A 67 6.07 -3.64 7.13
CA MET A 67 7.32 -4.11 7.68
C MET A 67 8.24 -4.48 6.52
N ALA A 68 9.44 -3.90 6.50
CA ALA A 68 10.47 -4.19 5.51
C ALA A 68 11.82 -4.34 6.19
N LYS A 69 12.79 -4.90 5.47
CA LYS A 69 14.16 -5.01 5.98
C LYS A 69 14.78 -3.62 6.14
N LYS A 70 15.72 -3.48 7.09
CA LYS A 70 16.38 -2.21 7.41
C LYS A 70 17.00 -1.54 6.18
N GLU A 71 17.57 -2.34 5.28
CA GLU A 71 18.23 -1.89 4.05
C GLU A 71 17.28 -1.11 3.13
N ILE A 72 15.98 -1.45 3.12
CA ILE A 72 14.97 -0.70 2.35
C ILE A 72 14.80 0.71 2.92
N PHE A 73 14.80 0.82 4.25
CA PHE A 73 14.70 2.12 4.92
C PHE A 73 15.98 2.93 4.75
N ASP A 74 17.15 2.30 4.73
CA ASP A 74 18.43 2.99 4.55
C ASP A 74 18.68 3.42 3.08
N HIS A 75 17.92 2.88 2.12
CA HIS A 75 18.03 3.25 0.71
C HIS A 75 17.56 4.70 0.46
N PRO A 76 18.31 5.52 -0.31
CA PRO A 76 18.03 6.96 -0.47
C PRO A 76 16.70 7.28 -1.13
N VAL A 77 16.18 6.40 -1.98
CA VAL A 77 14.88 6.56 -2.67
C VAL A 77 13.75 5.83 -1.94
N ALA A 78 13.85 4.51 -1.78
CA ALA A 78 12.80 3.71 -1.13
C ALA A 78 12.59 4.10 0.35
N GLY A 79 13.63 4.50 1.06
CA GLY A 79 13.54 4.84 2.48
C GLY A 79 12.58 5.99 2.78
N PRO A 80 12.72 7.17 2.15
CA PRO A 80 11.74 8.25 2.27
C PRO A 80 10.32 7.84 1.89
N LEU A 81 10.15 7.04 0.83
CA LEU A 81 8.83 6.56 0.39
C LEU A 81 8.16 5.64 1.42
N MET A 82 8.94 4.82 2.12
CA MET A 82 8.44 3.87 3.12
C MET A 82 8.19 4.52 4.49
N ARG A 83 8.84 5.66 4.78
CA ARG A 83 8.68 6.42 6.05
C ARG A 83 7.60 7.49 6.00
N GLY A 84 7.22 7.90 4.79
CA GLY A 84 6.14 8.86 4.55
C GLY A 84 4.83 8.50 5.22
#